data_AF-C8PFG9-F1
#
_entry.id   AF-C8PFG9-F1
#
_cell.length_a   1.000
_cell.length_b   1.000
_cell.length_c   1.000
_cell.angle_alpha   90.00
_cell.angle_beta   90.00
_cell.angle_gamma   90.00
#
_symmetry.space_group_name_H-M   'P 1'
#
loop_
_entity.id
_entity.type
_entity.pdbx_description
1 polymer ?
#
loop_
_entity_poly.entity_id
_entity_poly.type
_entity_poly.pdbx_seq_one_letter_code
_entity_poly.pdbx_strand_id
1 'polypeptide(L)'
;MEQIKITQSQIAKKLGVTQGAVSLWFLQINTPKVKHANAMQKHWGFPTQMWDDPKLFSSFMRKNSQKFGSLKILRKAKNGSAEV
;
A
#
# COMPACT_ATOMS: atom_id res chain seq x y z
N MET A 1 21.84 -5.29 -8.68
CA MET A 1 21.17 -5.27 -7.36
C MET A 1 19.67 -5.40 -7.59
N GLU A 2 19.07 -6.53 -7.23
CA GLU A 2 17.62 -6.69 -7.29
C GLU A 2 16.96 -5.67 -6.35
N GLN A 3 16.09 -4.81 -6.88
CA GLN A 3 15.26 -3.95 -6.04
C GLN A 3 14.31 -4.85 -5.25
N ILE A 4 14.56 -5.05 -3.96
CA ILE A 4 13.66 -5.79 -3.07
C ILE A 4 12.35 -5.02 -3.01
N LYS A 5 11.38 -5.44 -3.82
CA LYS A 5 10.08 -4.80 -3.88
C LYS A 5 9.28 -5.10 -2.61
N ILE A 6 8.64 -4.09 -2.05
CA ILE A 6 7.81 -4.20 -0.85
C ILE A 6 6.56 -5.02 -1.19
N THR A 7 6.32 -6.10 -0.45
CA THR A 7 5.12 -6.94 -0.58
C THR A 7 4.21 -6.81 0.64
N GLN A 8 2.92 -7.12 0.47
CA GLN A 8 1.97 -7.15 1.59
C GLN A 8 2.36 -8.20 2.65
N SER A 9 2.98 -9.33 2.26
CA SER A 9 3.40 -10.35 3.23
C SER A 9 4.59 -9.87 4.08
N GLN A 10 5.51 -9.10 3.50
CA GLN A 10 6.60 -8.47 4.25
C GLN A 10 6.07 -7.46 5.28
N ILE A 11 5.12 -6.62 4.87
CA ILE A 11 4.45 -5.67 5.77
C ILE A 11 3.74 -6.43 6.89
N ALA A 12 2.96 -7.45 6.55
CA ALA A 12 2.21 -8.26 7.49
C ALA A 12 3.12 -8.93 8.54
N LYS A 13 4.19 -9.61 8.07
CA LYS A 13 5.18 -10.28 8.94
C LYS A 13 5.85 -9.30 9.90
N LYS A 14 6.22 -8.11 9.40
CA LYS A 14 6.93 -7.11 10.21
C LYS A 14 6.02 -6.42 11.22
N LEU A 15 4.72 -6.28 10.92
CA LEU A 15 3.74 -5.65 11.80
C LEU A 15 3.02 -6.64 12.73
N GLY A 16 3.21 -7.96 12.53
CA GLY A 16 2.52 -8.99 13.30
C GLY A 16 1.02 -9.06 13.01
N VAL A 17 0.62 -8.80 11.76
CA VAL A 17 -0.79 -8.83 11.32
C VAL A 17 -0.97 -9.80 10.16
N THR A 18 -2.21 -10.10 9.78
CA THR A 18 -2.48 -10.94 8.61
C THR A 18 -2.24 -10.17 7.31
N GLN A 19 -1.86 -10.88 6.24
CA GLN A 19 -1.78 -10.27 4.91
C GLN A 19 -3.13 -9.72 4.45
N GLY A 20 -4.24 -10.36 4.86
CA GLY A 20 -5.60 -9.88 4.59
C GLY A 20 -5.85 -8.49 5.16
N ALA A 21 -5.45 -8.23 6.42
CA ALA A 21 -5.57 -6.90 7.02
C ALA A 21 -4.80 -5.84 6.22
N VAL A 22 -3.56 -6.15 5.82
CA VAL A 22 -2.78 -5.26 4.96
C VAL A 22 -3.48 -5.04 3.62
N SER A 23 -4.05 -6.07 3.01
CA SER A 23 -4.79 -5.93 1.75
C SER A 23 -5.98 -4.98 1.89
N LEU A 24 -6.75 -5.05 2.99
CA LEU A 24 -7.88 -4.15 3.23
C LEU A 24 -7.44 -2.69 3.34
N TRP A 25 -6.30 -2.41 4.00
CA TRP A 25 -5.75 -1.06 4.09
C TRP A 25 -5.39 -0.49 2.72
N PHE A 26 -4.68 -1.26 1.90
CA PHE A 26 -4.28 -0.79 0.58
C PHE A 26 -5.45 -0.71 -0.40
N LEU A 27 -6.53 -1.46 -0.18
CA LEU A 27 -7.81 -1.31 -0.88
C LEU A 27 -8.67 -0.15 -0.35
N GLN A 28 -8.21 0.56 0.68
CA GLN A 28 -8.95 1.63 1.35
C GLN A 28 -10.33 1.19 1.89
N ILE A 29 -10.51 -0.10 2.18
CA ILE A 29 -11.74 -0.62 2.81
C ILE A 29 -11.80 -0.21 4.28
N ASN A 30 -10.64 -0.17 4.93
CA ASN A 30 -10.46 0.36 6.28
C ASN A 30 -9.05 0.95 6.42
N THR A 31 -8.78 1.58 7.55
CA THR A 31 -7.48 2.21 7.83
C THR A 31 -6.66 1.40 8.86
N PRO A 32 -5.33 1.41 8.77
CA PRO A 32 -4.48 0.84 9.79
C PRO A 32 -4.61 1.63 11.10
N LYS A 33 -4.51 0.95 12.25
CA LYS A 33 -4.37 1.62 13.54
C LYS A 33 -3.11 2.49 13.55
N VAL A 34 -3.11 3.57 14.34
CA VAL A 34 -1.97 4.51 14.50
C VAL A 34 -0.63 3.79 14.71
N LYS A 35 -0.60 2.76 15.57
CA LYS A 35 0.58 1.91 15.79
C LYS A 35 1.15 1.34 14.48
N HIS A 36 0.29 0.80 13.62
CA HIS A 36 0.69 0.17 12.36
C HIS A 36 1.07 1.23 11.31
N ALA A 37 0.36 2.35 11.25
CA ALA A 37 0.71 3.48 10.39
C ALA A 37 2.11 4.04 10.73
N ASN A 38 2.39 4.28 12.02
CA ASN A 38 3.70 4.75 12.49
C ASN A 38 4.81 3.74 12.18
N ALA A 39 4.54 2.44 12.36
CA ALA A 39 5.50 1.40 12.02
C ALA A 39 5.77 1.35 10.51
N MET A 40 4.75 1.56 9.68
CA MET A 40 4.91 1.63 8.23
C MET A 40 5.69 2.87 7.77
N GLN A 41 5.48 4.01 8.43
CA GLN A 41 6.29 5.20 8.23
C GLN A 41 7.76 4.94 8.56
N LYS A 42 8.04 4.32 9.72
CA LYS A 42 9.40 4.03 10.17
C LYS A 42 10.14 3.05 9.27
N HIS A 43 9.47 2.02 8.75
CA HIS A 43 10.12 0.96 7.98
C HIS A 43 10.13 1.17 6.47
N TRP A 44 9.11 1.82 5.91
CA TRP A 44 8.97 2.00 4.45
C TRP A 44 8.67 3.44 4.03
N GLY A 45 8.61 4.38 4.97
CA GLY A 45 8.40 5.80 4.67
C GLY A 45 6.97 6.14 4.25
N PHE A 46 5.97 5.33 4.60
CA PHE A 46 4.56 5.62 4.29
C PHE A 46 4.07 6.76 5.20
N PRO A 47 3.71 7.93 4.67
CA PRO A 47 3.19 9.03 5.49
C PRO A 47 1.91 8.58 6.20
N THR A 48 1.78 8.83 7.50
CA THR A 48 0.60 8.40 8.28
C THR A 48 -0.69 9.04 7.76
N GLN A 49 -0.62 10.32 7.38
CA GLN A 49 -1.72 11.09 6.80
C GLN A 49 -2.26 10.51 5.48
N MET A 50 -1.48 9.67 4.79
CA MET A 50 -1.95 9.08 3.53
C MET A 50 -3.12 8.11 3.75
N TRP A 51 -3.28 7.57 4.95
CA TRP A 51 -4.33 6.59 5.25
C TRP A 51 -5.71 7.24 5.44
N ASP A 52 -5.73 8.53 5.77
CA ASP A 52 -6.96 9.29 6.04
C ASP A 52 -7.46 10.07 4.81
N ASP A 53 -6.60 10.29 3.81
CA ASP A 53 -6.94 11.00 2.56
C ASP A 53 -6.66 10.13 1.31
N PRO A 54 -7.71 9.71 0.58
CA PRO A 54 -7.57 8.95 -0.66
C PRO A 54 -6.71 9.62 -1.75
N LYS A 55 -6.68 10.96 -1.81
CA LYS A 55 -5.85 11.72 -2.76
C LYS A 55 -4.37 11.62 -2.39
N LEU A 56 -4.04 11.72 -1.10
CA LEU A 56 -2.67 11.53 -0.62
C LEU A 56 -2.20 10.09 -0.83
N PHE A 57 -3.06 9.11 -0.52
CA PHE A 57 -2.78 7.71 -0.79
C PHE A 57 -2.45 7.46 -2.26
N SER A 58 -3.33 7.86 -3.18
CA SER A 58 -3.15 7.62 -4.61
C SER A 58 -1.90 8.32 -5.16
N SER A 59 -1.65 9.56 -4.75
CA SER A 59 -0.43 10.31 -5.08
C SER A 59 0.83 9.58 -4.60
N PHE A 60 0.84 9.12 -3.34
CA PHE A 60 1.96 8.37 -2.77
C PHE A 60 2.20 7.05 -3.52
N MET A 61 1.14 6.27 -3.77
CA MET A 61 1.21 4.99 -4.47
C MET A 61 1.70 5.15 -5.90
N ARG A 62 1.30 6.22 -6.60
CA ARG A 62 1.76 6.52 -7.96
C ARG A 62 3.25 6.86 -7.99
N LYS A 63 3.68 7.78 -7.11
CA LYS A 63 5.08 8.21 -6.99
C LYS A 63 6.03 7.07 -6.58
N ASN A 64 5.54 6.14 -5.76
CA ASN A 64 6.33 5.04 -5.22
C ASN A 64 6.05 3.69 -5.90
N SER A 65 5.33 3.68 -7.03
CA SER A 65 4.90 2.46 -7.72
C SER A 65 6.03 1.44 -7.98
N GLN A 66 7.24 1.92 -8.28
CA GLN A 66 8.43 1.09 -8.49
C GLN A 66 8.91 0.34 -7.25
N LYS A 67 8.60 0.84 -6.05
CA LYS A 67 8.98 0.23 -4.77
C LYS A 67 8.11 -0.97 -4.41
N PHE A 68 6.99 -1.16 -5.11
CA PHE A 68 6.00 -2.18 -4.77
C PHE A 68 6.04 -3.34 -5.75
N GLY A 69 5.99 -4.55 -5.20
CA GLY A 69 6.10 -5.79 -5.96
C GLY A 69 4.99 -5.95 -6.98
N SER A 70 3.84 -6.33 -6.43
CA SER A 70 2.62 -6.69 -7.12
C SER A 70 1.44 -6.29 -6.24
N LEU A 71 1.43 -5.04 -5.76
CA LEU A 71 0.23 -4.48 -5.16
C LEU A 71 -0.85 -4.44 -6.23
N LYS A 72 -1.73 -5.47 -6.23
CA LYS A 72 -2.85 -5.65 -7.17
C LYS A 72 -3.76 -4.43 -7.26
N ILE A 73 -3.66 -3.49 -6.33
CA ILE A 73 -4.38 -2.21 -6.31
C ILE A 73 -4.12 -1.39 -7.58
N LEU A 74 -2.89 -1.38 -8.13
CA LEU A 74 -2.59 -0.62 -9.35
C LEU A 74 -3.11 -1.29 -10.64
N ARG A 75 -3.53 -2.56 -10.58
CA ARG A 75 -3.92 -3.32 -11.78
C ARG A 75 -5.37 -3.05 -12.21
N LYS A 76 -6.25 -2.65 -11.30
CA LYS A 76 -7.64 -2.27 -11.64
C LYS A 76 -7.76 -0.86 -12.23
N ALA A 77 -6.83 0.06 -11.94
CA ALA A 77 -6.89 1.42 -12.47
C ALA A 77 -6.61 1.52 -13.99
N LYS A 78 -6.11 0.46 -14.63
CA LYS A 78 -5.88 0.40 -16.10
C LYS A 78 -6.89 -0.42 -16.89
N ASN A 79 -7.87 -1.08 -16.24
CA ASN A 79 -8.86 -1.91 -16.94
C ASN A 79 -10.19 -1.17 -17.22
N GLY A 80 -10.16 0.17 -17.26
CA GLY A 80 -11.33 1.02 -17.51
C GLY A 80 -11.45 1.59 -18.93
N SER A 81 -10.47 1.35 -19.81
CA SER A 81 -10.60 1.62 -21.26
C SER A 81 -10.42 0.31 -22.02
N ALA A 82 -11.43 -0.56 -21.92
CA ALA A 82 -11.81 -1.30 -23.11
C ALA A 82 -12.72 -0.33 -23.88
N GLU A 83 -12.14 0.39 -24.84
CA GLU A 83 -12.93 0.97 -25.92
C GLU A 83 -13.71 -0.19 -26.54
N VAL A 84 -15.04 -0.08 -26.50
CA VAL A 84 -15.95 -0.87 -27.33
C VAL A 84 -16.16 -0.07 -28.60
#